data_AF-A0A9E1RFL7-F1
#
_entry.id   AF-A0A9E1RFL7-F1
#
_cell.length_a   1.000
_cell.length_b   1.000
_cell.length_c   1.000
_cell.angle_alpha   90.00
_cell.angle_beta   90.00
_cell.angle_gamma   90.00
#
_symmetry.space_group_name_H-M   'P 1'
#
loop_
_entity.id
_entity.type
_entity.pdbx_description
1 polymer ?
#
loop_
_entity_poly.entity_id
_entity_poly.type
_entity_poly.pdbx_seq_one_letter_code
_entity_poly.pdbx_strand_id
1 'polypeptide(L)'
;MKIQQGFSLVRIWRYVGLASLLFLVTWQWTIQIDRSLGVSAFASGWVLFGVLAFLSLFSIRKRLPFMPLAPSAIWFMLHTIGGFLALFLFWLHTDALGSKGFYGQVLTVLFYITSISGVIGLFMEKVIPRQLTCSGVEIIYERIPAEIAGIREEVESLILKCTEEIGTSTLAEHYLETLSWYFQKPRFFLNNVFGGHLSQHWVRQQCMILERFLSEKEREYLDKVYMLAEKKRKIDFHYALQSLLKTWLLVHIPMAAAVTAMVIWHLILIMVFFV
;
A
#
# COMPACT_ATOMS: atom_id res chain seq x y z
N MET A 1 10.62 -12.37 24.06
CA MET A 1 9.68 -12.92 23.06
C MET A 1 8.24 -12.64 23.53
N LYS A 2 7.65 -11.51 23.11
CA LYS A 2 6.22 -11.19 23.31
C LYS A 2 5.60 -10.99 21.92
N ILE A 3 5.21 -12.09 21.29
CA ILE A 3 4.47 -12.12 20.04
C ILE A 3 2.99 -11.96 20.39
N GLN A 4 2.52 -10.78 20.80
CA GLN A 4 1.08 -10.52 20.94
C GLN A 4 0.75 -9.03 20.83
N GLN A 5 0.65 -8.54 19.60
CA GLN A 5 -0.50 -7.75 19.16
C GLN A 5 -0.72 -8.13 17.70
N GLY A 6 -1.51 -9.19 17.49
CA GLY A 6 -1.86 -9.64 16.14
C GLY A 6 -2.52 -8.50 15.35
N PHE A 7 -2.48 -8.61 14.02
CA PHE A 7 -3.47 -7.95 13.18
C PHE A 7 -4.86 -8.29 13.75
N SER A 8 -5.41 -7.42 14.59
CA SER A 8 -6.69 -7.72 15.19
C SER A 8 -7.72 -7.36 14.15
N LEU A 9 -8.23 -8.39 13.44
CA LEU A 9 -9.48 -8.29 12.68
C LEU A 9 -10.54 -7.54 13.50
N VAL A 10 -10.51 -7.70 14.83
CA VAL A 10 -11.30 -6.95 15.82
C VAL A 10 -11.35 -5.44 15.56
N ARG A 11 -10.23 -4.78 15.19
CA ARG A 11 -10.22 -3.33 14.93
C ARG A 11 -10.91 -2.97 13.61
N ILE A 12 -10.87 -3.86 12.61
CA ILE A 12 -11.64 -3.69 11.37
C ILE A 12 -13.13 -3.87 11.66
N TRP A 13 -13.48 -4.90 12.42
CA TRP A 13 -14.85 -5.14 12.87
C TRP A 13 -15.42 -3.96 13.69
N ARG A 14 -14.59 -3.25 14.46
CA ARG A 14 -15.01 -1.99 15.12
C ARG A 14 -15.38 -0.90 14.11
N TYR A 15 -14.60 -0.71 13.05
CA TYR A 15 -14.91 0.29 12.03
C TYR A 15 -16.17 -0.07 11.25
N VAL A 16 -16.31 -1.34 10.86
CA VAL A 16 -17.50 -1.87 10.20
C VAL A 16 -18.72 -1.72 11.12
N GLY A 17 -18.61 -2.12 12.39
CA GLY A 17 -19.70 -2.03 13.35
C GLY A 17 -20.17 -0.59 13.60
N LEU A 18 -19.24 0.37 13.69
CA LEU A 18 -19.60 1.78 13.81
C LEU A 18 -20.26 2.31 12.53
N ALA A 19 -19.75 1.94 11.36
CA ALA A 19 -20.38 2.28 10.08
C ALA A 19 -21.78 1.66 9.95
N SER A 20 -21.97 0.42 10.39
CA SER A 20 -23.27 -0.25 10.43
C SER A 20 -24.25 0.44 11.39
N LEU A 21 -23.79 0.90 12.56
CA LEU A 21 -24.63 1.65 13.49
C LEU A 21 -25.08 2.98 12.87
N LEU A 22 -24.17 3.74 12.26
CA LEU A 22 -24.50 4.97 11.54
C LEU A 22 -25.48 4.69 10.39
N PHE A 23 -25.25 3.61 9.64
CA PHE A 23 -26.14 3.17 8.58
C PHE A 23 -27.55 2.86 9.09
N LEU A 24 -27.69 2.12 10.20
CA LEU A 24 -29.00 1.81 10.78
C LEU A 24 -29.77 3.07 11.19
N VAL A 25 -29.07 4.07 11.74
CA VAL A 25 -29.67 5.37 12.06
C VAL A 25 -30.17 6.07 10.80
N THR A 26 -29.35 6.14 9.75
CA THR A 26 -29.75 6.76 8.48
C THR A 26 -30.88 6.00 7.78
N TRP A 27 -30.86 4.67 7.85
CA TRP A 27 -31.88 3.79 7.27
C TRP A 27 -33.24 3.97 7.97
N GLN A 28 -33.23 4.02 9.31
CA GLN A 28 -34.44 4.28 10.08
C GLN A 28 -35.02 5.67 9.77
N TRP A 29 -34.15 6.67 9.59
CA TRP A 29 -34.56 8.02 9.21
C TRP A 29 -35.17 8.06 7.79
N THR A 30 -34.60 7.33 6.81
CA THR A 30 -35.19 7.26 5.46
C THR A 30 -36.56 6.58 5.45
N ILE A 31 -36.76 5.53 6.25
CA ILE A 31 -38.09 4.90 6.42
C ILE A 31 -39.09 5.91 7.00
N GLN A 32 -38.65 6.74 7.95
CA GLN A 32 -39.52 7.75 8.55
C GLN A 32 -39.93 8.82 7.53
N ILE A 33 -39.02 9.21 6.62
CA ILE A 33 -39.32 10.14 5.52
C ILE A 33 -40.38 9.54 4.57
N ASP A 34 -40.24 8.27 4.18
CA ASP A 34 -41.24 7.59 3.34
C ASP A 34 -42.62 7.57 3.99
N ARG A 35 -42.67 7.32 5.31
CA ARG A 35 -43.93 7.35 6.09
C ARG A 35 -44.55 8.75 6.16
N SER A 36 -43.76 9.80 5.97
CA SER A 36 -44.21 11.20 5.95
C SER A 36 -44.51 11.73 4.55
N LEU A 37 -44.65 10.86 3.54
CA LEU A 37 -44.86 11.20 2.12
C LEU A 37 -43.70 11.96 1.47
N GLY A 38 -42.50 11.92 2.06
CA GLY A 38 -41.28 12.46 1.47
C GLY A 38 -40.64 11.49 0.47
N VAL A 39 -39.78 12.01 -0.42
CA VAL A 39 -39.06 11.20 -1.40
C VAL A 39 -37.72 10.73 -0.82
N SER A 40 -37.67 9.51 -0.27
CA SER A 40 -36.47 8.93 0.36
C SER A 40 -35.25 8.82 -0.56
N ALA A 41 -35.44 8.73 -1.88
CA ALA A 41 -34.36 8.70 -2.86
C ALA A 41 -33.49 9.98 -2.80
N PHE A 42 -34.10 11.16 -2.64
CA PHE A 42 -33.37 12.41 -2.48
C PHE A 42 -32.63 12.48 -1.14
N ALA A 43 -33.29 12.04 -0.06
CA ALA A 43 -32.69 12.06 1.28
C ALA A 43 -31.45 11.16 1.35
N SER A 44 -31.57 9.91 0.90
CA SER A 44 -30.44 8.96 0.84
C SER A 44 -29.33 9.44 -0.09
N GLY A 45 -29.68 10.05 -1.23
CA GLY A 45 -28.72 10.62 -2.19
C GLY A 45 -27.90 11.77 -1.62
N TRP A 46 -28.53 12.72 -0.92
CA TRP A 46 -27.82 13.83 -0.29
C TRP A 46 -26.90 13.39 0.86
N VAL A 47 -27.33 12.43 1.67
CA VAL A 47 -26.48 11.86 2.73
C VAL A 47 -25.28 11.14 2.10
N LEU A 48 -25.50 10.31 1.08
CA LEU A 48 -24.41 9.64 0.35
C LEU A 48 -23.44 10.65 -0.27
N PHE A 49 -23.95 11.69 -0.94
CA PHE A 49 -23.13 12.76 -1.49
C PHE A 49 -22.28 13.45 -0.42
N GLY A 50 -22.88 13.79 0.74
CA GLY A 50 -22.16 14.39 1.85
C GLY A 50 -21.03 13.51 2.38
N VAL A 51 -21.27 12.21 2.50
CA VAL A 51 -20.22 11.24 2.91
C VAL A 51 -19.12 11.14 1.85
N LEU A 52 -19.47 11.05 0.56
CA LEU A 52 -18.47 11.00 -0.52
C LEU A 52 -17.65 12.29 -0.61
N ALA A 53 -18.29 13.44 -0.45
CA ALA A 53 -17.62 14.73 -0.35
C ALA A 53 -16.61 14.69 0.81
N PHE A 54 -17.05 14.30 2.02
CA PHE A 54 -16.20 14.15 3.20
C PHE A 54 -14.99 13.23 2.95
N LEU A 55 -15.17 12.09 2.28
CA LEU A 55 -14.08 11.19 1.94
C LEU A 55 -13.03 11.85 1.05
N SER A 56 -13.44 12.71 0.11
CA SER A 56 -12.56 13.49 -0.74
C SER A 56 -11.78 14.58 0.00
N LEU A 57 -12.29 15.11 1.13
CA LEU A 57 -11.53 16.06 1.97
C LEU A 57 -10.23 15.44 2.52
N PHE A 58 -10.17 14.12 2.73
CA PHE A 58 -8.94 13.49 3.21
C PHE A 58 -7.76 13.69 2.26
N SER A 59 -8.00 13.59 0.95
CA SER A 59 -6.99 13.84 -0.08
C SER A 59 -6.53 15.30 -0.10
N ILE A 60 -7.44 16.23 0.13
CA ILE A 60 -7.14 17.67 0.23
C ILE A 60 -6.32 17.96 1.48
N ARG A 61 -6.71 17.41 2.63
CA ARG A 61 -6.00 17.58 3.90
C ARG A 61 -4.55 17.09 3.81
N LYS A 62 -4.27 15.99 3.09
CA LYS A 62 -2.89 15.53 2.86
C LYS A 62 -2.03 16.54 2.10
N ARG A 63 -2.63 17.44 1.31
CA ARG A 63 -1.93 18.51 0.57
C ARG A 63 -1.75 19.79 1.38
N LEU A 64 -2.36 19.89 2.57
CA LEU A 64 -2.35 21.08 3.43
C LEU A 64 -1.74 20.76 4.81
N PRO A 65 -0.45 20.35 4.88
CA PRO A 65 0.18 19.91 6.13
C PRO A 65 0.41 21.05 7.14
N PHE A 66 0.29 22.31 6.71
CA PHE A 66 0.51 23.50 7.54
C PHE A 66 -0.69 23.85 8.45
N MET A 67 -1.89 23.32 8.19
CA MET A 67 -3.05 23.56 9.04
C MET A 67 -3.08 22.55 10.20
N PRO A 68 -3.36 22.99 11.45
CA PRO A 68 -3.46 22.12 12.63
C PRO A 68 -4.78 21.32 12.63
N LEU A 69 -5.12 20.72 11.50
CA LEU A 69 -6.22 19.77 11.40
C LEU A 69 -5.79 18.46 12.08
N ALA A 70 -6.75 17.78 12.71
CA ALA A 70 -6.57 16.57 13.52
C ALA A 70 -5.50 15.59 12.98
N PRO A 71 -4.88 14.74 13.85
CA PRO A 71 -3.85 13.79 13.44
C PRO A 71 -4.24 12.91 12.25
N SER A 72 -3.26 12.52 11.42
CA SER A 72 -3.48 11.69 10.24
C SER A 72 -4.16 10.36 10.53
N ALA A 73 -3.91 9.80 11.72
CA ALA A 73 -4.57 8.59 12.19
C ALA A 73 -6.09 8.75 12.35
N ILE A 74 -6.54 9.90 12.85
CA ILE A 74 -7.97 10.19 13.02
C ILE A 74 -8.63 10.34 11.66
N TRP A 75 -8.02 11.08 10.73
CA TRP A 75 -8.54 11.21 9.37
C TRP A 75 -8.62 9.89 8.63
N PHE A 76 -7.61 9.01 8.78
CA PHE A 76 -7.63 7.69 8.19
C PHE A 76 -8.75 6.81 8.79
N MET A 77 -8.95 6.89 10.11
CA MET A 77 -10.04 6.20 10.80
C MET A 77 -11.40 6.69 10.28
N LEU A 78 -11.62 8.00 10.23
CA LEU A 78 -12.86 8.59 9.72
C LEU A 78 -13.09 8.26 8.25
N HIS A 79 -12.04 8.29 7.42
CA HIS A 79 -12.11 7.91 6.01
C HIS A 79 -12.48 6.43 5.85
N THR A 80 -11.95 5.55 6.70
CA THR A 80 -12.30 4.13 6.70
C THR A 80 -13.77 3.91 7.08
N ILE A 81 -14.22 4.52 8.18
CA ILE A 81 -15.62 4.40 8.64
C ILE A 81 -16.57 4.97 7.58
N GLY A 82 -16.25 6.17 7.06
CA GLY A 82 -17.01 6.81 6.00
C GLY A 82 -17.04 5.99 4.70
N GLY A 83 -15.96 5.28 4.37
CA GLY A 83 -15.91 4.39 3.20
C GLY A 83 -16.88 3.22 3.31
N PHE A 84 -16.93 2.55 4.46
CA PHE A 84 -17.91 1.50 4.72
C PHE A 84 -19.34 2.06 4.78
N LEU A 85 -19.53 3.21 5.41
CA LEU A 85 -20.83 3.88 5.45
C LEU A 85 -21.32 4.24 4.03
N ALA A 86 -20.45 4.78 3.17
CA ALA A 86 -20.76 5.08 1.78
C ALA A 86 -21.16 3.82 1.01
N LEU A 87 -20.49 2.68 1.24
CA LEU A 87 -20.85 1.40 0.63
C LEU A 87 -22.26 0.95 1.02
N PHE A 88 -22.61 1.02 2.31
CA PHE A 88 -23.95 0.66 2.78
C PHE A 88 -25.02 1.62 2.28
N LEU A 89 -24.74 2.94 2.32
CA LEU A 89 -25.63 3.97 1.78
C LEU A 89 -25.82 3.83 0.27
N PHE A 90 -24.80 3.42 -0.48
CA PHE A 90 -24.91 3.16 -1.91
C PHE A 90 -25.86 1.99 -2.22
N TRP A 91 -25.87 0.95 -1.39
CA TRP A 91 -26.84 -0.14 -1.51
C TRP A 91 -28.26 0.26 -1.11
N LEU A 92 -28.42 1.17 -0.16
CA LEU A 92 -29.72 1.76 0.17
C LEU A 92 -30.21 2.70 -0.94
N HIS A 93 -29.32 3.53 -1.48
CA HIS A 93 -29.67 4.53 -2.49
C HIS A 93 -29.93 3.92 -3.87
N THR A 94 -29.20 2.85 -4.20
CA THR A 94 -29.40 2.13 -5.45
C THR A 94 -30.01 0.78 -5.13
N ASP A 95 -31.29 0.57 -5.47
CA ASP A 95 -31.91 -0.76 -5.43
C ASP A 95 -31.01 -1.71 -6.22
N ALA A 96 -30.30 -2.58 -5.51
CA ALA A 96 -28.93 -3.04 -5.80
C ALA A 96 -28.62 -3.50 -7.24
N LEU A 97 -29.63 -3.88 -8.03
CA LEU A 97 -29.54 -4.44 -9.37
C LEU A 97 -30.70 -4.03 -10.32
N GLY A 98 -31.38 -2.90 -10.09
CA GLY A 98 -32.38 -2.38 -11.05
C GLY A 98 -31.78 -2.08 -12.43
N SER A 99 -32.61 -1.97 -13.48
CA SER A 99 -32.16 -1.65 -14.85
C SER A 99 -31.57 -0.24 -14.94
N LYS A 100 -30.30 -0.10 -14.56
CA LYS A 100 -29.56 1.16 -14.66
C LYS A 100 -29.19 1.38 -16.13
N GLY A 101 -29.42 2.60 -16.63
CA GLY A 101 -28.85 3.03 -17.91
C GLY A 101 -27.32 2.94 -17.90
N PHE A 102 -26.69 2.98 -19.08
CA PHE A 102 -25.24 2.81 -19.24
C PHE A 102 -24.41 3.65 -18.27
N TYR A 103 -24.77 4.92 -18.10
CA TYR A 103 -24.14 5.83 -17.14
C TYR A 103 -24.15 5.29 -15.70
N GLY A 104 -25.30 4.80 -15.22
CA GLY A 104 -25.46 4.26 -13.87
C GLY A 104 -24.66 2.97 -13.65
N GLN A 105 -24.50 2.14 -14.69
CA GLN A 105 -23.65 0.95 -14.65
C GLN A 105 -22.18 1.32 -14.50
N VAL A 106 -21.69 2.28 -15.30
CA VAL A 106 -20.30 2.76 -15.22
C VAL A 106 -20.00 3.34 -13.84
N LEU A 107 -20.87 4.19 -13.31
CA LEU A 107 -20.72 4.74 -11.96
C LEU A 107 -20.69 3.65 -10.88
N THR A 108 -21.58 2.66 -10.99
CA THR A 108 -21.65 1.52 -10.06
C THR A 108 -20.34 0.71 -10.07
N VAL A 109 -19.80 0.40 -11.26
CA VAL A 109 -18.54 -0.35 -11.41
C VAL A 109 -17.37 0.44 -10.84
N LEU A 110 -17.24 1.73 -11.19
CA LEU A 110 -16.18 2.60 -10.66
C LEU A 110 -16.25 2.71 -9.13
N PHE A 111 -17.45 2.84 -8.57
CA PHE A 111 -17.67 2.88 -7.13
C PHE A 111 -17.23 1.58 -6.43
N TYR A 112 -17.57 0.41 -7.00
CA TYR A 112 -17.15 -0.87 -6.43
C TYR A 112 -15.64 -1.08 -6.52
N ILE A 113 -15.01 -0.79 -7.66
CA ILE A 113 -13.54 -0.92 -7.80
C ILE A 113 -12.85 0.02 -6.80
N THR A 114 -13.37 1.24 -6.62
CA THR A 114 -12.86 2.19 -5.61
C THR A 114 -12.99 1.67 -4.19
N SER A 115 -14.16 1.11 -3.86
CA SER A 115 -14.43 0.54 -2.54
C SER A 115 -13.51 -0.65 -2.23
N ILE A 116 -13.36 -1.58 -3.18
CA ILE A 116 -12.47 -2.74 -3.06
C ILE A 116 -11.01 -2.29 -2.92
N SER A 117 -10.58 -1.34 -3.74
CA SER A 117 -9.24 -0.74 -3.65
C SER A 117 -8.99 -0.07 -2.30
N GLY A 118 -9.99 0.60 -1.73
CA GLY A 118 -9.92 1.18 -0.38
C GLY A 118 -9.77 0.14 0.72
N VAL A 119 -10.50 -0.98 0.62
CA VAL A 119 -10.38 -2.12 1.53
C VAL A 119 -8.97 -2.74 1.44
N ILE A 120 -8.44 -2.97 0.24
CA ILE A 120 -7.05 -3.43 0.03
C ILE A 120 -6.06 -2.45 0.68
N GLY A 121 -6.27 -1.15 0.49
CA GLY A 121 -5.48 -0.09 1.11
C GLY A 121 -5.45 -0.16 2.64
N LEU A 122 -6.58 -0.47 3.27
CA LEU A 122 -6.67 -0.65 4.72
C LEU A 122 -5.85 -1.84 5.21
N PHE A 123 -5.80 -2.95 4.46
CA PHE A 123 -4.94 -4.07 4.80
C PHE A 123 -3.46 -3.68 4.66
N MET A 124 -3.11 -3.02 3.55
CA MET A 124 -1.74 -2.56 3.29
C MET A 124 -1.22 -1.58 4.35
N GLU A 125 -2.02 -0.59 4.73
CA GLU A 125 -1.66 0.43 5.73
C GLU A 125 -1.43 -0.16 7.13
N LYS A 126 -2.09 -1.28 7.47
CA LYS A 126 -1.89 -1.94 8.77
C LYS A 126 -0.74 -2.94 8.77
N VAL A 127 -0.53 -3.64 7.65
CA VAL A 127 0.45 -4.74 7.57
C VAL A 127 1.85 -4.19 7.25
N ILE A 128 1.95 -3.27 6.29
CA ILE A 128 3.25 -2.85 5.72
C ILE A 128 4.10 -2.03 6.71
N PRO A 129 3.60 -0.98 7.40
CA PRO A 129 4.43 -0.19 8.32
C PRO A 129 5.02 -1.04 9.46
N ARG A 130 4.27 -2.03 9.93
CA ARG A 130 4.76 -2.97 10.94
C ARG A 130 5.95 -3.79 10.42
N GLN A 131 5.82 -4.33 9.21
CA GLN A 131 6.90 -5.09 8.59
C GLN A 131 8.15 -4.22 8.37
N LEU A 132 7.97 -2.96 7.94
CA LEU A 132 9.04 -1.98 7.80
C LEU A 132 9.70 -1.59 9.13
N THR A 133 8.96 -1.59 10.24
CA THR A 133 9.54 -1.30 11.57
C THR A 133 10.30 -2.51 12.12
N CYS A 134 9.85 -3.74 11.84
CA CYS A 134 10.46 -4.97 12.34
C CYS A 134 11.74 -5.37 11.60
N SER A 135 12.01 -4.82 10.42
CA SER A 135 13.22 -5.11 9.62
C SER A 135 14.52 -4.55 10.24
N GLY A 136 14.41 -3.61 11.18
CA GLY A 136 15.53 -3.02 11.91
C GLY A 136 16.35 -2.00 11.11
N VAL A 137 15.83 -1.51 9.98
CA VAL A 137 16.46 -0.48 9.15
C VAL A 137 15.42 0.56 8.77
N GLU A 138 15.73 1.84 8.93
CA GLU A 138 14.83 2.94 8.52
C GLU A 138 15.41 3.66 7.31
N ILE A 139 14.91 3.33 6.12
CA ILE A 139 15.31 3.98 4.85
C ILE A 139 14.09 4.58 4.17
N ILE A 140 14.26 5.82 3.74
CA ILE A 140 13.30 6.58 2.95
C ILE A 140 13.38 6.13 1.48
N TYR A 141 12.23 5.99 0.82
CA TYR A 141 12.13 5.46 -0.56
C TYR A 141 13.10 6.12 -1.54
N GLU A 142 13.21 7.44 -1.47
CA GLU A 142 14.02 8.26 -2.37
C GLU A 142 15.52 8.02 -2.20
N ARG A 143 15.96 7.53 -1.03
CA ARG A 143 17.36 7.21 -0.76
C ARG A 143 17.77 5.81 -1.21
N ILE A 144 16.81 4.92 -1.48
CA ILE A 144 17.07 3.52 -1.83
C ILE A 144 18.06 3.37 -3.00
N PRO A 145 17.92 4.10 -4.13
CA PRO A 145 18.85 3.97 -5.25
C PRO A 145 20.29 4.33 -4.86
N ALA A 146 20.46 5.38 -4.04
CA ALA A 146 21.77 5.84 -3.59
C ALA A 146 22.41 4.83 -2.61
N GLU A 147 21.64 4.25 -1.68
CA GLU A 147 22.13 3.23 -0.76
C GLU A 147 22.57 1.95 -1.50
N ILE A 148 21.84 1.55 -2.55
CA ILE A 148 22.22 0.40 -3.38
C ILE A 148 23.50 0.68 -4.15
N ALA A 149 23.64 1.89 -4.71
CA ALA A 149 24.86 2.31 -5.39
C ALA A 149 26.07 2.30 -4.43
N GLY A 150 25.90 2.81 -3.21
CA GLY A 150 26.95 2.79 -2.19
C GLY A 150 27.36 1.37 -1.79
N ILE A 151 26.41 0.45 -1.62
CA ILE A 151 26.73 -0.97 -1.36
C ILE A 151 27.50 -1.59 -2.53
N ARG A 152 27.09 -1.31 -3.77
CA ARG A 152 27.79 -1.81 -4.95
C ARG A 152 29.24 -1.34 -4.99
N GLU A 153 29.47 -0.05 -4.78
CA GLU A 153 30.82 0.53 -4.73
C GLU A 153 31.67 -0.08 -3.61
N GLU A 154 31.09 -0.32 -2.44
CA GLU A 154 31.78 -0.97 -1.31
C GLU A 154 32.16 -2.41 -1.62
N VAL A 155 31.26 -3.18 -2.26
CA VAL A 155 31.55 -4.56 -2.71
C VAL A 155 32.65 -4.57 -3.77
N GLU A 156 32.58 -3.68 -4.76
CA GLU A 156 33.59 -3.58 -5.82
C GLU A 156 34.96 -3.19 -5.25
N SER A 157 35.01 -2.28 -4.27
CA SER A 157 36.26 -1.95 -3.56
C SER A 157 36.84 -3.12 -2.78
N LEU A 158 35.99 -3.92 -2.12
CA LEU A 158 36.43 -5.12 -1.40
C LEU A 158 37.02 -6.18 -2.34
N ILE A 159 36.41 -6.35 -3.50
CA ILE A 159 36.88 -7.31 -4.51
C ILE A 159 38.21 -6.88 -5.10
N LEU A 160 38.37 -5.59 -5.43
CA LEU A 160 39.64 -5.05 -5.93
C LEU A 160 40.78 -5.27 -4.92
N LYS A 161 40.53 -4.95 -3.64
CA LYS A 161 41.51 -5.19 -2.55
C LYS A 161 41.88 -6.67 -2.42
N CYS A 162 40.89 -7.56 -2.51
CA CYS A 162 41.13 -9.00 -2.48
C CYS A 162 42.06 -9.46 -3.61
N THR A 163 41.85 -8.97 -4.84
CA THR A 163 42.68 -9.31 -5.99
C THR A 163 44.08 -8.70 -5.88
N GLU A 164 44.21 -7.48 -5.37
CA GLU A 164 45.52 -6.83 -5.15
C GLU A 164 46.36 -7.52 -4.06
N GLU A 165 45.74 -7.96 -2.96
CA GLU A 165 46.45 -8.56 -1.82
C GLU A 165 46.81 -10.03 -2.02
N ILE A 166 45.94 -10.80 -2.69
CA ILE A 166 46.05 -12.26 -2.78
C ILE A 166 46.57 -12.70 -4.15
N GLY A 167 46.39 -11.86 -5.19
CA GLY A 167 46.84 -12.15 -6.56
C GLY A 167 45.95 -13.13 -7.33
N THR A 168 44.84 -13.57 -6.73
CA THR A 168 43.84 -14.47 -7.33
C THR A 168 42.59 -13.69 -7.75
N SER A 169 42.01 -14.08 -8.89
CA SER A 169 40.85 -13.41 -9.50
C SER A 169 39.54 -14.18 -9.37
N THR A 170 39.51 -15.31 -8.65
CA THR A 170 38.35 -16.21 -8.55
C THR A 170 37.11 -15.50 -7.99
N LEU A 171 37.27 -14.73 -6.91
CA LEU A 171 36.19 -13.94 -6.30
C LEU A 171 35.71 -12.82 -7.24
N ALA A 172 36.64 -12.16 -7.95
CA ALA A 172 36.33 -11.09 -8.89
C ALA A 172 35.55 -11.60 -10.11
N GLU A 173 35.98 -12.72 -10.68
CA GLU A 173 35.32 -13.38 -11.81
C GLU A 173 33.90 -13.82 -11.43
N HIS A 174 33.73 -14.50 -10.29
CA HIS A 174 32.41 -14.89 -9.81
C HIS A 174 31.50 -13.69 -9.52
N TYR A 175 32.05 -12.58 -9.02
CA TYR A 175 31.27 -11.36 -8.85
C TYR A 175 30.76 -10.84 -10.18
N LEU A 176 31.64 -10.68 -11.17
CA LEU A 176 31.26 -10.13 -12.47
C LEU A 176 30.20 -11.01 -13.16
N GLU A 177 30.36 -12.33 -13.09
CA GLU A 177 29.45 -13.28 -13.73
C GLU A 177 28.10 -13.42 -13.02
N THR A 178 28.09 -13.46 -11.68
CA THR A 178 26.89 -13.84 -10.91
C THR A 178 26.42 -12.78 -9.92
N LEU A 179 27.29 -12.30 -9.01
CA LEU A 179 26.85 -11.41 -7.93
C LEU A 179 26.56 -9.97 -8.41
N SER A 180 27.19 -9.51 -9.48
CA SER A 180 26.99 -8.19 -10.07
C SER A 180 25.50 -7.95 -10.38
N TRP A 181 24.83 -8.97 -10.95
CA TRP A 181 23.39 -8.95 -11.23
C TRP A 181 22.55 -8.68 -9.97
N TYR A 182 22.96 -9.26 -8.83
CA TYR A 182 22.27 -9.08 -7.55
C TYR A 182 22.47 -7.65 -7.01
N PHE A 183 23.67 -7.08 -7.09
CA PHE A 183 23.99 -5.77 -6.53
C PHE A 183 23.51 -4.58 -7.38
N GLN A 184 23.30 -4.75 -8.69
CA GLN A 184 22.94 -3.65 -9.60
C GLN A 184 21.61 -2.93 -9.30
N LYS A 185 20.58 -3.64 -8.84
CA LYS A 185 19.23 -3.08 -8.62
C LYS A 185 18.46 -3.87 -7.56
N PRO A 186 17.32 -3.36 -7.05
CA PRO A 186 16.46 -4.16 -6.19
C PRO A 186 16.01 -5.45 -6.88
N ARG A 187 16.15 -6.60 -6.22
CA ARG A 187 15.78 -7.91 -6.75
C ARG A 187 14.69 -8.57 -5.89
N PHE A 188 14.09 -9.62 -6.44
CA PHE A 188 13.10 -10.46 -5.75
C PHE A 188 11.88 -9.70 -5.22
N PHE A 189 11.36 -8.74 -6.01
CA PHE A 189 10.25 -7.86 -5.61
C PHE A 189 9.04 -8.60 -5.04
N LEU A 190 8.46 -9.53 -5.81
CA LEU A 190 7.26 -10.26 -5.39
C LEU A 190 7.52 -11.10 -4.14
N ASN A 191 8.66 -11.77 -4.09
CA ASN A 191 9.07 -12.52 -2.91
C ASN A 191 9.14 -11.62 -1.67
N ASN A 192 9.72 -10.42 -1.80
CA ASN A 192 9.81 -9.47 -0.70
C ASN A 192 8.43 -8.93 -0.29
N VAL A 193 7.51 -8.71 -1.24
CA VAL A 193 6.12 -8.31 -0.95
C VAL A 193 5.39 -9.37 -0.11
N PHE A 194 5.59 -10.65 -0.42
CA PHE A 194 4.99 -11.76 0.32
C PHE A 194 5.80 -12.20 1.55
N GLY A 195 6.87 -11.49 1.89
CA GLY A 195 7.71 -11.79 3.05
C GLY A 195 8.56 -13.07 2.92
N GLY A 196 8.80 -13.53 1.69
CA GLY A 196 9.60 -14.72 1.44
C GLY A 196 11.12 -14.47 1.57
N HIS A 197 11.88 -15.56 1.68
CA HIS A 197 13.33 -15.52 1.94
C HIS A 197 14.19 -15.92 0.73
N LEU A 198 13.62 -15.94 -0.49
CA LEU A 198 14.34 -16.40 -1.69
C LEU A 198 15.65 -15.65 -1.94
N SER A 199 15.69 -14.34 -1.70
CA SER A 199 16.91 -13.54 -1.82
C SER A 199 18.02 -14.03 -0.89
N GLN A 200 17.69 -14.34 0.37
CA GLN A 200 18.63 -14.86 1.36
C GLN A 200 19.13 -16.26 0.97
N HIS A 201 18.23 -17.14 0.52
CA HIS A 201 18.59 -18.49 0.08
C HIS A 201 19.50 -18.44 -1.15
N TRP A 202 19.20 -17.59 -2.12
CA TRP A 202 20.00 -17.42 -3.33
C TRP A 202 21.41 -16.92 -3.00
N VAL A 203 21.54 -15.86 -2.19
CA VAL A 203 22.85 -15.32 -1.77
C VAL A 203 23.65 -16.38 -1.02
N ARG A 204 23.02 -17.06 -0.05
CA ARG A 204 23.67 -18.11 0.73
C ARG A 204 24.16 -19.25 -0.15
N GLN A 205 23.36 -19.65 -1.13
CA GLN A 205 23.75 -20.69 -2.09
C GLN A 205 24.97 -20.28 -2.92
N GLN A 206 25.03 -19.03 -3.41
CA GLN A 206 26.20 -18.55 -4.17
C GLN A 206 27.46 -18.52 -3.30
N CYS A 207 27.37 -18.00 -2.06
CA CYS A 207 28.50 -17.99 -1.13
C CYS A 207 28.99 -19.41 -0.80
N MET A 208 28.08 -20.38 -0.55
CA MET A 208 28.43 -21.78 -0.26
C MET A 208 29.13 -22.48 -1.43
N ILE A 209 28.75 -22.16 -2.67
CA ILE A 209 29.43 -22.70 -3.85
C ILE A 209 30.85 -22.14 -3.92
N LEU A 210 31.00 -20.83 -3.71
CA LEU A 210 32.27 -20.15 -3.84
C LEU A 210 33.28 -20.51 -2.75
N GLU A 211 32.82 -20.70 -1.50
CA GLU A 211 33.65 -21.02 -0.34
C GLU A 211 34.58 -22.25 -0.55
N ARG A 212 34.15 -23.20 -1.40
CA ARG A 212 34.91 -24.40 -1.76
C ARG A 212 36.14 -24.12 -2.62
N PHE A 213 36.14 -23.03 -3.36
CA PHE A 213 37.19 -22.65 -4.31
C PHE A 213 38.12 -21.55 -3.75
N LEU A 214 37.73 -20.92 -2.64
CA LEU A 214 38.47 -19.82 -2.03
C LEU A 214 39.45 -20.31 -0.96
N SER A 215 40.60 -19.65 -0.92
CA SER A 215 41.57 -19.73 0.18
C SER A 215 41.02 -19.08 1.47
N GLU A 216 41.64 -19.36 2.62
CA GLU A 216 41.17 -18.80 3.91
C GLU A 216 41.13 -17.26 3.91
N LYS A 217 42.11 -16.60 3.29
CA LYS A 217 42.14 -15.13 3.20
C LYS A 217 41.02 -14.58 2.31
N GLU A 218 40.71 -15.25 1.20
CA GLU A 218 39.59 -14.84 0.33
C GLU A 218 38.23 -15.06 0.99
N ARG A 219 38.10 -16.06 1.87
CA ARG A 219 36.87 -16.30 2.64
C ARG A 219 36.52 -15.12 3.54
N GLU A 220 37.51 -14.46 4.14
CA GLU A 220 37.27 -13.23 4.92
C GLU A 220 36.66 -12.10 4.07
N TYR A 221 37.07 -11.99 2.81
CA TYR A 221 36.48 -11.04 1.86
C TYR A 221 35.07 -11.45 1.43
N LEU A 222 34.85 -12.75 1.18
CA LEU A 222 33.52 -13.28 0.88
C LEU A 222 32.53 -13.03 2.02
N ASP A 223 32.95 -13.18 3.28
CA ASP A 223 32.11 -12.89 4.44
C ASP A 223 31.69 -11.41 4.50
N LYS A 224 32.60 -10.49 4.18
CA LYS A 224 32.29 -9.05 4.07
C LYS A 224 31.27 -8.79 2.96
N VAL A 225 31.44 -9.42 1.79
CA VAL A 225 30.47 -9.33 0.68
C VAL A 225 29.11 -9.91 1.07
N TYR A 226 29.08 -11.02 1.81
CA TYR A 226 27.86 -11.62 2.33
C TYR A 226 27.12 -10.67 3.29
N MET A 227 27.84 -10.00 4.19
CA MET A 227 27.26 -9.01 5.09
C MET A 227 26.65 -7.82 4.34
N LEU A 228 27.30 -7.36 3.26
CA LEU A 228 26.75 -6.33 2.37
C LEU A 228 25.53 -6.81 1.59
N ALA A 229 25.51 -8.08 1.16
CA ALA A 229 24.34 -8.69 0.51
C ALA A 229 23.14 -8.78 1.45
N GLU A 230 23.35 -9.05 2.73
CA GLU A 230 22.31 -9.08 3.77
C GLU A 230 21.80 -7.67 4.11
N LYS A 231 22.68 -6.67 4.13
CA LYS A 231 22.27 -5.25 4.21
C LYS A 231 21.40 -4.88 3.00
N LYS A 232 21.83 -5.21 1.79
CA LYS A 232 21.06 -4.99 0.55
C LYS A 232 19.70 -5.68 0.59
N ARG A 233 19.61 -6.90 1.10
CA ARG A 233 18.34 -7.63 1.23
C ARG A 233 17.29 -6.83 2.00
N LYS A 234 17.69 -6.19 3.11
CA LYS A 234 16.79 -5.34 3.90
C LYS A 234 16.34 -4.12 3.09
N ILE A 235 17.24 -3.52 2.30
CA ILE A 235 16.91 -2.40 1.41
C ILE A 235 15.90 -2.83 0.32
N ASP A 236 16.13 -3.98 -0.32
CA ASP A 236 15.24 -4.52 -1.35
C ASP A 236 13.84 -4.84 -0.78
N PHE A 237 13.76 -5.23 0.49
CA PHE A 237 12.50 -5.41 1.21
C PHE A 237 11.76 -4.08 1.41
N HIS A 238 12.47 -3.04 1.85
CA HIS A 238 11.91 -1.70 1.97
C HIS A 238 11.43 -1.15 0.62
N TYR A 239 12.21 -1.34 -0.43
CA TYR A 239 11.84 -0.96 -1.79
C TYR A 239 10.52 -1.59 -2.22
N ALA A 240 10.39 -2.91 -2.04
CA ALA A 240 9.22 -3.66 -2.46
C ALA A 240 7.93 -3.16 -1.77
N LEU A 241 7.98 -3.04 -0.45
CA LEU A 241 6.83 -2.64 0.37
C LEU A 241 6.45 -1.17 0.18
N GLN A 242 7.42 -0.26 0.14
CA GLN A 242 7.15 1.15 -0.07
C GLN A 242 6.67 1.45 -1.49
N SER A 243 7.22 0.75 -2.51
CA SER A 243 6.75 0.84 -3.89
C SER A 243 5.30 0.37 -4.02
N LEU A 244 4.93 -0.72 -3.34
CA LEU A 244 3.55 -1.22 -3.30
C LEU A 244 2.59 -0.18 -2.71
N LEU A 245 2.93 0.45 -1.57
CA LEU A 245 2.12 1.51 -0.96
C LEU A 245 1.94 2.72 -1.89
N LYS A 246 3.02 3.18 -2.53
CA LYS A 246 2.99 4.31 -3.47
C LYS A 246 2.15 4.00 -4.70
N THR A 247 2.29 2.79 -5.25
CA THR A 247 1.55 2.33 -6.43
C THR A 247 0.05 2.23 -6.14
N TRP A 248 -0.32 1.68 -4.99
CA TRP A 248 -1.73 1.64 -4.55
C TRP A 248 -2.34 3.03 -4.48
N LEU A 249 -1.63 4.00 -3.88
CA LEU A 249 -2.10 5.38 -3.77
C LEU A 249 -2.28 6.04 -5.15
N LEU A 250 -1.36 5.75 -6.09
CA LEU A 250 -1.43 6.24 -7.47
C LEU A 250 -2.65 5.72 -8.22
N VAL A 251 -3.14 4.51 -7.93
CA VAL A 251 -4.33 3.93 -8.57
C VAL A 251 -5.61 4.35 -7.85
N HIS A 252 -5.61 4.35 -6.51
CA HIS A 252 -6.80 4.61 -5.71
C HIS A 252 -7.30 6.07 -5.85
N ILE A 253 -6.38 7.05 -5.82
CA ILE A 253 -6.75 8.48 -5.87
C ILE A 253 -7.44 8.87 -7.18
N PRO A 254 -6.90 8.56 -8.39
CA PRO A 254 -7.57 8.92 -9.65
C PRO A 254 -8.94 8.27 -9.79
N MET A 255 -9.08 7.03 -9.31
CA MET A 255 -10.36 6.34 -9.35
C MET A 255 -11.40 6.99 -8.44
N ALA A 256 -11.02 7.37 -7.22
CA ALA A 256 -11.87 8.14 -6.32
C ALA A 256 -12.24 9.52 -6.90
N ALA A 257 -11.32 10.17 -7.61
CA ALA A 257 -11.58 11.42 -8.32
C ALA A 257 -12.59 11.22 -9.47
N ALA A 258 -12.47 10.13 -10.23
CA ALA A 258 -13.43 9.78 -11.29
C ALA A 258 -14.83 9.53 -10.72
N VAL A 259 -14.95 8.78 -9.62
CA VAL A 259 -16.23 8.58 -8.92
C VAL A 259 -16.80 9.93 -8.45
N THR A 260 -15.98 10.78 -7.85
CA THR A 260 -16.43 12.11 -7.36
C THR A 260 -16.96 12.97 -8.51
N ALA A 261 -16.24 13.03 -9.64
CA ALA A 261 -16.67 13.78 -10.82
C ALA A 261 -17.98 13.25 -11.39
N MET A 262 -18.11 11.93 -11.51
CA MET A 262 -19.34 11.29 -11.96
C MET A 262 -20.50 11.59 -11.00
N VAL A 263 -20.30 11.49 -9.69
CA VAL A 263 -21.35 11.79 -8.70
C VAL A 263 -21.80 13.25 -8.74
N ILE A 264 -20.87 14.20 -8.94
CA ILE A 264 -21.23 15.62 -9.14
C ILE A 264 -22.09 15.77 -10.40
N TRP A 265 -21.71 15.11 -11.49
CA TRP A 265 -22.51 15.11 -12.72
C TRP A 265 -23.89 14.47 -12.50
N HIS A 266 -23.96 13.37 -11.75
CA HIS A 266 -25.21 12.70 -11.40
C HIS A 266 -26.15 13.64 -10.64
N LEU A 267 -25.61 14.40 -9.67
CA LEU A 267 -26.37 15.38 -8.90
C LEU A 267 -26.92 16.49 -9.81
N ILE A 268 -26.11 17.01 -10.74
CA ILE A 268 -26.55 18.03 -11.71
C ILE A 268 -27.69 17.48 -12.57
N LEU A 269 -27.56 16.26 -13.11
CA LEU A 269 -28.62 15.66 -13.92
C LEU A 269 -29.94 15.54 -13.16
N ILE A 270 -29.90 15.09 -11.90
CA ILE A 270 -31.12 15.00 -11.07
C ILE A 270 -31.71 16.39 -10.83
N MET A 271 -30.89 17.38 -10.48
CA MET A 271 -31.36 18.74 -10.20
C MET A 271 -31.92 19.46 -11.44
N VAL A 272 -31.51 19.08 -12.65
CA VAL A 272 -31.98 19.70 -13.89
C VAL A 272 -33.22 18.98 -14.46
N PHE A 273 -33.31 17.66 -14.31
CA PHE A 273 -34.37 16.86 -14.96
C PHE A 273 -35.47 16.36 -14.02
N PHE A 274 -35.26 16.36 -12.70
CA PHE A 274 -36.20 15.84 -11.71
C PHE A 274 -36.73 16.91 -10.73
N VAL A 275 -36.15 18.10 -10.69
CA VAL A 275 -36.68 19.29 -9.99
C VAL A 275 -37.38 20.17 -11.02
#